data_AF-A0A401U3G8-F1
#
_entry.id   AF-A0A401U3G8-F1
#
_cell.length_a   1.000
_cell.length_b   1.000
_cell.length_c   1.000
_cell.angle_alpha   90.00
_cell.angle_beta   90.00
_cell.angle_gamma   90.00
#
_symmetry.space_group_name_H-M   'P 1'
#
loop_
_entity.id
_entity.type
_entity.pdbx_description
1 polymer ?
#
loop_
_entity_poly.entity_id
_entity_poly.type
_entity_poly.pdbx_seq_one_letter_code
_entity_poly.pdbx_strand_id
1 'polypeptide(L)'
;MAYRRRSSIQMQAATETVAVAPASSAAERPARPRTRMMRQYDLVERVRSYNPDTNEDLLNRAYVYAMKAHGTQTRASGDPYFSHPLEVAAILTNLKLDDATIVAALLHDTI
;
A
#
# COMPACT_ATOMS: atom_id res chain seq x y z
N MET A 1 16.83 84.79 -11.03
CA MET A 1 15.71 84.77 -12.00
C MET A 1 15.70 83.40 -12.65
N ALA A 2 14.74 82.55 -12.31
CA ALA A 2 13.45 82.39 -13.00
C ALA A 2 13.48 81.21 -14.01
N TYR A 3 13.04 80.06 -13.49
CA TYR A 3 12.29 78.96 -14.08
C TYR A 3 12.00 78.99 -15.61
N ARG A 4 12.31 77.90 -16.31
CA ARG A 4 11.49 77.42 -17.44
C ARG A 4 11.72 75.95 -17.83
N ARG A 5 10.59 75.22 -17.79
CA ARG A 5 10.08 74.23 -18.76
C ARG A 5 10.79 72.88 -18.93
N ARG A 6 10.10 71.86 -18.40
CA ARG A 6 9.40 70.77 -19.14
C ARG A 6 10.22 70.08 -20.24
N SER A 7 10.46 68.78 -20.09
CA SER A 7 10.13 67.77 -21.11
C SER A 7 10.21 66.36 -20.54
N SER A 8 9.11 65.65 -20.72
CA SER A 8 8.89 64.23 -20.56
C SER A 8 9.93 63.38 -21.31
N ILE A 9 10.58 62.47 -20.60
CA ILE A 9 11.26 61.32 -21.19
C ILE A 9 10.54 60.08 -20.65
N GLN A 10 9.85 59.37 -21.54
CA GLN A 10 9.37 58.03 -21.30
C GLN A 10 10.57 57.12 -21.02
N MET A 11 10.55 56.42 -19.89
CA MET A 11 11.39 55.23 -19.68
C MET A 11 10.55 54.00 -19.98
N GLN A 12 10.75 53.43 -21.18
CA GLN A 12 10.43 52.04 -21.44
C GLN A 12 11.60 51.20 -20.92
N ALA A 13 11.43 50.56 -19.76
CA ALA A 13 12.31 49.50 -19.30
C ALA A 13 11.61 48.18 -19.58
N ALA A 14 12.18 47.41 -20.52
CA ALA A 14 11.75 46.07 -20.88
C ALA A 14 11.84 45.15 -19.65
N THR A 15 10.69 44.63 -19.20
CA THR A 15 10.66 43.50 -18.27
C THR A 15 10.94 42.23 -19.06
N GLU A 16 12.17 41.71 -18.92
CA GLU A 16 12.52 40.36 -19.37
C GLU A 16 11.62 39.35 -18.64
N THR A 17 10.75 38.68 -19.39
CA THR A 17 10.01 37.53 -18.91
C THR A 17 10.96 36.33 -18.86
N VAL A 18 11.36 35.91 -17.67
CA VAL A 18 12.05 34.63 -17.47
C VAL A 18 11.05 33.51 -17.76
N ALA A 19 11.28 32.77 -18.83
CA ALA A 19 10.49 31.60 -19.19
C ALA A 19 10.68 30.50 -18.13
N VAL A 20 9.62 30.21 -17.37
CA VAL A 20 9.53 29.01 -16.54
C VAL A 20 9.29 27.83 -17.48
N ALA A 21 10.26 26.90 -17.53
CA ALA A 21 10.14 25.67 -18.29
C ALA A 21 8.88 24.89 -17.85
N PRO A 22 8.11 24.27 -18.77
CA PRO A 22 6.97 23.47 -18.39
C PRO A 22 7.46 22.24 -17.63
N ALA A 23 6.89 22.01 -16.44
CA ALA A 23 7.10 20.77 -15.70
C ALA A 23 6.69 19.60 -16.60
N SER A 24 7.64 18.69 -16.85
CA SER A 24 7.39 17.47 -17.60
C SER A 24 6.31 16.66 -16.89
N SER A 25 5.16 16.49 -17.55
CA SER A 25 4.08 15.63 -17.08
C SER A 25 4.62 14.21 -17.02
N ALA A 26 4.91 13.71 -15.82
CA ALA A 26 5.28 12.33 -15.60
C ALA A 26 4.12 11.44 -16.07
N ALA A 27 4.31 10.79 -17.22
CA ALA A 27 3.35 9.85 -17.76
C ALA A 27 2.94 8.83 -16.70
N GLU A 28 1.63 8.78 -16.41
CA GLU A 28 1.05 7.88 -15.42
C GLU A 28 1.30 6.44 -15.87
N ARG A 29 2.14 5.71 -15.11
CA ARG A 29 2.45 4.32 -15.43
C ARG A 29 1.16 3.49 -15.27
N PRO A 30 0.86 2.57 -16.20
CA PRO A 30 -0.33 1.75 -16.09
C PRO A 30 -0.35 1.00 -14.76
N ALA A 31 -1.48 1.08 -14.05
CA ALA A 31 -1.68 0.42 -12.77
C ALA A 31 -1.40 -1.08 -12.91
N ARG A 32 -0.50 -1.62 -12.08
CA ARG A 32 -0.20 -3.06 -12.07
C ARG A 32 -1.48 -3.83 -11.73
N PRO A 33 -1.70 -5.02 -12.34
CA PRO A 33 -2.85 -5.85 -11.97
C PRO A 33 -2.78 -6.14 -10.47
N ARG A 34 -3.86 -5.85 -9.74
CA ARG A 34 -3.93 -6.08 -8.30
C ARG A 34 -3.89 -7.59 -8.07
N THR A 35 -2.80 -8.10 -7.48
CA THR A 35 -2.73 -9.48 -7.01
C THR A 35 -3.92 -9.75 -6.09
N ARG A 36 -4.73 -10.74 -6.44
CA ARG A 36 -5.91 -11.10 -5.65
C ARG A 36 -5.44 -11.80 -4.37
N MET A 37 -5.71 -11.19 -3.22
CA MET A 37 -5.44 -11.80 -1.91
C MET A 37 -6.24 -13.10 -1.73
N MET A 38 -5.61 -14.07 -1.07
CA MET A 38 -6.26 -15.33 -0.67
C MET A 38 -7.45 -15.05 0.25
N ARG A 39 -8.53 -15.83 0.14
CA ARG A 39 -9.66 -15.72 1.08
C ARG A 39 -9.42 -16.60 2.30
N GLN A 40 -10.06 -16.27 3.41
CA GLN A 40 -10.05 -17.08 4.63
C GLN A 40 -10.38 -18.55 4.36
N TYR A 41 -11.47 -18.80 3.63
CA TYR A 41 -11.91 -20.14 3.24
C TYR A 41 -10.83 -20.90 2.46
N ASP A 42 -10.16 -20.23 1.53
CA ASP A 42 -9.11 -20.86 0.71
C ASP A 42 -7.91 -21.31 1.57
N LEU A 43 -7.57 -20.55 2.62
CA LEU A 43 -6.51 -20.91 3.56
C LEU A 43 -6.90 -22.17 4.37
N VAL A 44 -8.10 -22.17 4.93
CA VAL A 44 -8.60 -23.29 5.75
C VAL A 44 -8.68 -24.57 4.93
N GLU A 45 -9.25 -24.52 3.72
CA GLU A 45 -9.34 -25.68 2.83
C GLU A 45 -7.96 -26.20 2.43
N ARG A 46 -6.98 -25.30 2.25
CA ARG A 46 -5.61 -25.71 1.94
C ARG A 46 -4.96 -26.45 3.10
N VAL A 47 -5.18 -26.02 4.34
CA VAL A 47 -4.73 -26.76 5.54
C VAL A 47 -5.44 -28.11 5.63
N ARG A 48 -6.76 -28.11 5.50
CA ARG A 48 -7.60 -29.32 5.56
C ARG A 48 -7.21 -30.38 4.52
N SER A 49 -6.74 -29.95 3.35
CA SER A 49 -6.31 -30.86 2.28
C SER A 49 -5.15 -31.78 2.67
N TYR A 50 -4.29 -31.37 3.61
CA TYR A 50 -3.20 -32.18 4.13
C TYR A 50 -3.35 -32.56 5.60
N ASN A 51 -4.21 -31.88 6.34
CA ASN A 51 -4.54 -32.16 7.74
C ASN A 51 -6.08 -32.18 7.93
N PRO A 52 -6.76 -33.31 7.68
CA PRO A 52 -8.22 -33.41 7.81
C PRO A 52 -8.75 -33.16 9.23
N ASP A 53 -7.90 -33.38 10.25
CA ASP A 53 -8.22 -33.19 11.66
C ASP A 53 -7.90 -31.76 12.15
N THR A 54 -7.64 -30.83 11.22
CA THR A 54 -7.34 -29.43 11.54
C THR A 54 -8.47 -28.77 12.33
N ASN A 55 -8.09 -27.92 13.28
CA ASN A 55 -9.01 -27.08 14.03
C ASN A 55 -9.39 -25.84 13.22
N GLU A 56 -10.40 -25.99 12.35
CA GLU A 56 -10.90 -24.89 11.50
C GLU A 56 -11.30 -23.65 12.31
N ASP A 57 -11.93 -23.83 13.46
CA ASP A 57 -12.34 -22.73 14.34
C ASP A 57 -11.14 -21.95 14.89
N LEU A 58 -10.04 -22.62 15.17
CA LEU A 58 -8.81 -21.96 15.61
C LEU A 58 -8.21 -21.11 14.47
N LEU A 59 -8.11 -21.66 13.27
CA LEU A 59 -7.63 -20.94 12.07
C LEU A 59 -8.51 -19.72 11.76
N ASN A 60 -9.83 -19.90 11.81
CA ASN A 60 -10.81 -18.84 11.57
C ASN A 60 -10.68 -17.71 12.59
N ARG A 61 -10.55 -18.04 13.88
CA ARG A 61 -10.36 -17.03 14.93
C ARG A 61 -9.05 -16.26 14.76
N ALA A 62 -7.96 -16.94 14.42
CA ALA A 62 -6.67 -16.31 14.16
C ALA A 62 -6.75 -15.33 12.97
N TYR A 63 -7.38 -15.75 11.87
CA TYR A 63 -7.61 -14.90 10.71
C TYR A 63 -8.40 -13.63 11.08
N VAL A 64 -9.53 -13.79 11.77
CA VAL A 64 -10.38 -12.67 12.18
C VAL A 64 -9.64 -11.74 13.15
N TYR A 65 -8.84 -12.28 14.05
CA TYR A 65 -8.04 -11.47 14.98
C TYR A 65 -7.01 -10.63 14.23
N ALA A 66 -6.22 -11.24 13.35
CA ALA A 66 -5.22 -10.52 12.55
C ALA A 66 -5.87 -9.49 11.61
N MET A 67 -7.05 -9.78 11.06
CA MET A 67 -7.85 -8.82 10.30
C MET A 67 -8.32 -7.64 11.16
N LYS A 68 -8.71 -7.87 12.42
CA LYS A 68 -9.07 -6.79 13.34
C LYS A 68 -7.87 -5.93 13.71
N ALA A 69 -6.69 -6.53 13.88
CA ALA A 69 -5.45 -5.82 14.20
C ALA A 69 -4.95 -4.95 13.03
N HIS A 70 -4.99 -5.47 11.79
CA HIS A 70 -4.33 -4.86 10.63
C HIS A 70 -5.29 -4.43 9.50
N GLY A 71 -6.60 -4.64 9.62
CA GLY A 71 -7.56 -4.49 8.53
C GLY A 71 -7.70 -3.07 7.99
N THR A 72 -7.43 -2.06 8.82
CA THR A 72 -7.38 -0.64 8.42
C THR A 72 -5.96 -0.12 8.20
N GLN A 73 -4.94 -0.95 8.47
CA GLN A 73 -3.55 -0.56 8.36
C GLN A 73 -3.04 -0.79 6.94
N THR A 74 -2.25 0.16 6.43
CA THR A 74 -1.61 0.08 5.11
C THR A 74 -0.09 0.12 5.24
N ARG A 75 0.61 -0.58 4.35
CA ARG A 75 2.07 -0.50 4.22
C ARG A 75 2.48 0.78 3.50
N ALA A 76 3.77 1.12 3.54
CA ALA A 76 4.32 2.25 2.79
C ALA A 76 4.10 2.13 1.26
N SER A 77 3.93 0.90 0.75
CA SER A 77 3.57 0.64 -0.66
C SER A 77 2.11 0.95 -1.00
N GLY A 78 1.25 1.16 0.00
CA GLY A 78 -0.20 1.28 -0.18
C GLY A 78 -0.97 -0.04 -0.10
N ASP A 79 -0.29 -1.18 0.05
CA ASP A 79 -0.95 -2.47 0.20
C ASP A 79 -1.56 -2.64 1.61
N PRO A 80 -2.68 -3.37 1.77
CA PRO A 80 -3.22 -3.70 3.08
C PRO A 80 -2.17 -4.45 3.92
N TYR A 81 -1.93 -4.03 5.16
CA TYR A 81 -0.88 -4.65 5.98
C TYR A 81 -1.13 -6.13 6.22
N PHE A 82 -2.40 -6.51 6.40
CA PHE A 82 -2.85 -7.89 6.58
C PHE A 82 -2.45 -8.84 5.44
N SER A 83 -2.16 -8.33 4.22
CA SER A 83 -1.74 -9.20 3.12
C SER A 83 -0.50 -10.01 3.44
N HIS A 84 0.41 -9.46 4.23
CA HIS A 84 1.67 -10.11 4.53
C HIS A 84 1.53 -11.32 5.48
N PRO A 85 0.93 -11.22 6.69
CA PRO A 85 0.70 -12.40 7.52
C PRO A 85 -0.07 -13.51 6.79
N LEU A 86 -1.02 -13.12 5.92
CA LEU A 86 -1.77 -14.07 5.11
C LEU A 86 -0.89 -14.80 4.07
N GLU A 87 -0.02 -14.07 3.37
CA GLU A 87 0.91 -14.67 2.40
C GLU A 87 1.92 -15.59 3.08
N VAL A 88 2.43 -15.21 4.26
CA VAL A 88 3.32 -16.06 5.06
C VAL A 88 2.59 -17.35 5.42
N ALA A 89 1.37 -17.27 5.97
CA ALA A 89 0.56 -18.45 6.28
C ALA A 89 0.33 -19.33 5.04
N ALA A 90 0.02 -18.73 3.89
CA ALA A 90 -0.15 -19.45 2.63
C ALA A 90 1.12 -20.19 2.19
N ILE A 91 2.31 -19.59 2.35
CA ILE A 91 3.58 -20.27 2.08
C ILE A 91 3.75 -21.48 3.00
N LEU A 92 3.47 -21.34 4.29
CA LEU A 92 3.61 -22.43 5.25
C LEU A 92 2.66 -23.60 4.97
N THR A 93 1.48 -23.37 4.37
CA THR A 93 0.62 -24.48 3.92
C THR A 93 1.28 -25.34 2.83
N ASN A 94 2.18 -24.79 2.00
CA ASN A 94 2.93 -25.58 1.01
C ASN A 94 3.94 -26.53 1.67
N LEU A 95 4.38 -26.18 2.88
CA LEU A 95 5.26 -27.00 3.71
C LEU A 95 4.47 -27.97 4.60
N LYS A 96 3.12 -27.96 4.51
CA LYS A 96 2.21 -28.82 5.28
C LYS A 96 2.42 -28.75 6.79
N LEU A 97 2.62 -27.53 7.32
CA LEU A 97 2.83 -27.32 8.75
C LEU A 97 1.51 -27.41 9.53
N ASP A 98 1.63 -27.64 10.84
CA ASP A 98 0.52 -27.84 11.76
C ASP A 98 -0.26 -26.54 12.05
N ASP A 99 -1.45 -26.70 12.63
CA ASP A 99 -2.38 -25.60 12.87
C ASP A 99 -1.76 -24.49 13.71
N ALA A 100 -0.99 -24.84 14.76
CA ALA A 100 -0.38 -23.84 15.63
C ALA A 100 0.63 -22.97 14.88
N THR A 101 1.40 -23.57 13.97
CA THR A 101 2.32 -22.84 13.10
C THR A 101 1.59 -21.90 12.13
N ILE A 102 0.47 -22.34 11.52
CA ILE A 102 -0.33 -21.48 10.64
C ILE A 102 -0.96 -20.32 11.42
N VAL A 103 -1.46 -20.58 12.63
CA VAL A 103 -1.98 -19.55 13.54
C VAL A 103 -0.89 -18.55 13.90
N ALA A 104 0.30 -19.03 14.28
CA ALA A 104 1.43 -18.16 14.60
C ALA A 104 1.78 -17.26 13.42
N ALA A 105 1.80 -17.79 12.20
CA ALA A 105 2.04 -17.00 10.99
C ALA A 105 0.98 -15.92 10.75
N LEU A 106 -0.30 -16.21 10.99
CA LEU A 106 -1.36 -15.19 10.89
C LEU A 106 -1.20 -14.09 11.95
N LEU A 107 -0.66 -14.41 13.12
CA LEU A 107 -0.59 -13.52 14.29
C LEU A 107 0.77 -12.83 14.51
N HIS A 108 1.81 -13.18 13.74
CA HIS A 108 3.19 -12.83 14.10
C HIS A 108 3.49 -11.33 14.22
N ASP A 109 2.75 -10.47 13.50
CA ASP A 109 2.91 -9.01 13.52
C ASP A 109 1.86 -8.30 14.40
N THR A 110 1.11 -9.03 15.24
CA THR A 110 -0.02 -8.44 16.00
C THR A 110 0.32 -7.91 17.40
N ILE A 111 1.58 -8.00 17.85
CA ILE A 111 2.05 -7.62 19.20
C ILE A 111 3.16 -6.58 19.10
#